data_AF-A0A4Y8BWP0-F1
#
_entry.id   AF-A0A4Y8BWP0-F1
#
_cell.length_a   1.000
_cell.length_b   1.000
_cell.length_c   1.000
_cell.angle_alpha   90.00
_cell.angle_beta   90.00
_cell.angle_gamma   90.00
#
_symmetry.space_group_name_H-M   'P 1'
#
loop_
_entity.id
_entity.type
_entity.pdbx_description
1 polymer ?
#
loop_
_entity_poly.entity_id
_entity_poly.type
_entity_poly.pdbx_seq_one_letter_code
_entity_poly.pdbx_strand_id
1 'polypeptide(L)' 'ATLVDWLIEKKYTLSNLGGEIRAGLVHRLDKDTSGAILIAKNNFTHQKLSEQLADKSMGRIYLALIDLP' A
#
# COMPACT_ATOMS: atom_id res chain seq x y z
N ALA A 1 15.08 8.44 2.74
CA ALA A 1 14.43 7.82 1.57
C ALA A 1 13.19 7.07 2.04
N THR A 2 12.06 7.28 1.38
CA THR A 2 10.80 6.56 1.62
C THR A 2 10.62 5.43 0.61
N LEU A 3 9.68 4.51 0.87
CA LEU A 3 9.29 3.49 -0.12
C LEU A 3 8.85 4.11 -1.45
N VAL A 4 8.13 5.23 -1.39
CA VAL A 4 7.66 5.95 -2.58
C VAL A 4 8.83 6.51 -3.38
N ASP A 5 9.81 7.15 -2.72
CA ASP A 5 11.00 7.66 -3.40
C ASP A 5 11.74 6.54 -4.15
N TRP A 6 11.89 5.37 -3.50
CA TRP A 6 12.52 4.21 -4.10
C TRP A 6 11.73 3.67 -5.30
N LEU A 7 10.39 3.61 -5.22
CA LEU A 7 9.54 3.16 -6.34
C LEU A 7 9.66 4.09 -7.55
N ILE A 8 9.72 5.40 -7.32
CA ILE A 8 9.92 6.41 -8.38
C ILE A 8 11.29 6.23 -9.04
N GLU A 9 12.34 6.01 -8.25
CA GLU A 9 13.70 5.74 -8.77
C GLU A 9 13.75 4.51 -9.67
N LYS A 10 12.99 3.45 -9.32
CA LYS A 10 12.94 2.20 -10.11
C LYS A 10 12.16 2.31 -11.42
N LYS A 11 11.45 3.42 -11.68
CA LYS A 11 10.71 3.68 -12.93
C LYS A 11 9.77 2.55 -13.35
N TYR A 12 9.13 1.89 -12.38
CA TYR A 12 8.07 0.93 -12.69
C TYR A 12 6.84 1.65 -13.26
N THR A 13 6.11 0.98 -14.16
CA THR A 13 4.77 1.43 -14.53
C THR A 13 3.83 1.13 -13.37
N LEU A 14 3.38 2.19 -12.69
CA LEU A 14 2.54 2.15 -11.50
C LEU A 14 1.27 2.99 -11.73
N SER A 15 0.25 2.75 -10.92
CA SER A 15 -0.99 3.52 -10.99
C SER A 15 -0.79 4.98 -10.59
N ASN A 16 -1.47 5.88 -11.30
CA ASN A 16 -1.50 7.32 -11.01
C ASN A 16 -2.85 7.79 -10.42
N LEU A 17 -3.80 6.90 -10.14
CA LEU A 17 -5.12 7.27 -9.57
C LEU A 17 -5.03 7.96 -8.20
N GLY A 18 -4.02 7.64 -7.40
CA GLY A 18 -3.75 8.32 -6.14
C GLY A 18 -2.95 9.62 -6.28
N GLY A 19 -2.71 10.07 -7.51
CA GLY A 19 -1.69 11.07 -7.84
C GLY A 19 -0.35 10.40 -8.17
N GLU A 20 0.38 10.95 -9.14
CA GLU A 20 1.64 10.39 -9.62
C GLU A 20 2.68 10.21 -8.51
N ILE A 21 2.68 11.13 -7.54
CA ILE A 21 3.59 11.11 -6.38
C ILE A 21 3.34 9.89 -5.48
N ARG A 22 2.15 9.27 -5.49
CA ARG A 22 1.90 8.09 -4.64
C ARG A 22 2.46 6.80 -5.20
N ALA A 23 2.95 6.78 -6.44
CA ALA A 23 3.59 5.61 -7.05
C ALA A 23 2.76 4.32 -6.87
N GLY A 24 1.46 4.36 -7.15
CA GLY A 24 0.56 3.21 -7.01
C GLY A 24 0.29 2.71 -5.58
N LEU A 25 0.73 3.42 -4.53
CA LEU A 25 0.50 3.04 -3.14
C LEU A 25 -0.99 3.10 -2.78
N VAL A 26 -1.57 1.94 -2.47
CA VAL A 26 -3.01 1.79 -2.20
C VAL A 26 -3.34 1.99 -0.71
N HIS A 27 -2.49 1.47 0.18
CA HIS A 27 -2.62 1.65 1.63
C HIS A 27 -1.27 1.97 2.28
N ARG A 28 -1.28 2.35 3.55
CA ARG A 28 -0.08 2.65 4.33
C ARG A 28 0.19 1.59 5.38
N LEU A 29 1.42 1.62 5.90
CA LEU A 29 1.88 0.93 7.08
C LEU A 29 2.58 1.97 7.95
N ASP A 30 2.46 1.87 9.27
CA ASP A 30 3.15 2.81 10.15
C ASP A 30 4.65 2.52 10.18
N LYS A 31 5.45 3.56 10.46
CA LYS A 31 6.91 3.54 10.27
C LYS A 31 7.60 2.38 10.99
N ASP A 32 7.16 2.08 12.20
CA ASP A 32 7.76 1.05 13.06
C ASP A 32 7.00 -0.29 12.97
N THR A 33 6.11 -0.43 11.98
CA THR A 33 5.40 -1.68 11.67
C THR A 33 5.99 -2.31 10.42
N SER A 34 6.40 -3.58 10.53
CA SER A 34 6.80 -4.39 9.37
C SER A 34 5.60 -5.13 8.77
N GLY A 35 5.73 -5.58 7.53
CA GLY A 35 4.72 -6.43 6.90
C GLY A 35 4.43 -6.09 5.45
N ALA A 36 3.27 -6.55 4.98
CA ALA A 36 2.86 -6.44 3.60
C ALA A 36 2.36 -5.02 3.25
N ILE A 37 2.79 -4.52 2.09
CA ILE A 37 2.26 -3.30 1.45
C ILE A 37 1.87 -3.65 0.01
N LEU A 38 0.69 -3.20 -0.42
CA LEU A 38 0.23 -3.33 -1.81
C LEU A 38 0.52 -2.09 -2.63
N ILE A 39 1.13 -2.31 -3.80
CA ILE A 39 1.40 -1.31 -4.83
C ILE A 39 0.67 -1.71 -6.12
N ALA A 40 -0.24 -0.87 -6.61
CA ALA A 40 -0.99 -1.11 -7.83
C ALA A 40 -0.17 -0.71 -9.08
N LYS A 41 -0.01 -1.65 -10.02
CA LYS A 41 0.72 -1.43 -11.29
C LYS A 41 -0.07 -0.63 -12.34
N ASN A 42 -1.39 -0.60 -12.21
CA ASN A 42 -2.26 0.12 -13.15
C ASN A 42 -3.53 0.60 -12.43
N ASN A 43 -4.25 1.50 -13.09
CA ASN A 43 -5.42 2.17 -12.51
C ASN A 43 -6.60 1.23 -12.29
N PHE A 44 -6.81 0.26 -13.17
CA PHE A 44 -7.88 -0.73 -13.00
C PHE A 44 -7.68 -1.53 -11.69
N THR A 45 -6.48 -2.06 -11.47
CA THR A 45 -6.14 -2.78 -10.24
C THR A 45 -6.21 -1.87 -9.01
N HIS A 46 -5.72 -0.62 -9.11
CA HIS A 46 -5.80 0.33 -7.99
C HIS A 46 -7.25 0.56 -7.57
N GLN A 47 -8.13 0.87 -8.54
CA GLN A 47 -9.54 1.09 -8.26
C GLN A 47 -10.16 -0.13 -7.53
N LYS A 48 -9.90 -1.35 -8.01
CA LYS A 48 -10.41 -2.57 -7.37
C LYS A 48 -9.86 -2.79 -5.96
N LEU A 49 -8.57 -2.53 -5.73
CA LEU A 49 -7.98 -2.62 -4.40
C LEU A 49 -8.53 -1.54 -3.46
N SER A 50 -8.79 -0.32 -3.97
CA SER A 50 -9.43 0.75 -3.20
C SER A 50 -10.88 0.41 -2.83
N GLU A 51 -11.65 -0.19 -3.75
CA GLU A 51 -13.00 -0.70 -3.48
C GLU A 51 -12.97 -1.73 -2.33
N GLN A 52 -12.03 -2.69 -2.38
CA GLN A 52 -11.89 -3.71 -1.34
C GLN A 52 -11.44 -3.16 0.03
N LEU A 53 -10.68 -2.06 0.04
CA LEU A 53 -10.34 -1.36 1.28
C LEU A 53 -11.57 -0.64 1.86
N ALA A 54 -12.37 -0.01 1.00
CA ALA A 54 -13.56 0.73 1.38
C ALA A 54 -14.67 -0.19 1.92
N ASP A 55 -14.90 -1.33 1.27
CA ASP A 55 -15.91 -2.32 1.68
C ASP A 55 -15.42 -3.31 2.75
N LYS A 56 -14.14 -3.20 3.17
CA LYS A 56 -13.45 -4.04 4.16
C LYS A 56 -13.33 -5.53 3.78
N SER A 57 -13.49 -5.89 2.51
CA SER A 57 -13.23 -7.24 2.01
C SER A 57 -11.73 -7.56 1.93
N MET A 58 -10.86 -6.53 1.88
CA MET A 58 -9.41 -6.72 1.96
C MET A 58 -8.96 -7.02 3.39
N GLY A 59 -8.77 -8.30 3.70
CA GLY A 59 -8.20 -8.75 4.97
C GLY A 59 -6.77 -8.23 5.17
N ARG A 60 -6.50 -7.69 6.37
CA ARG A 60 -5.15 -7.30 6.81
C ARG A 60 -4.87 -8.00 8.13
N ILE A 61 -3.91 -8.90 8.13
CA ILE A 61 -3.56 -9.75 9.28
C ILE A 61 -2.17 -9.32 9.75
N TYR A 62 -2.06 -9.08 11.06
CA TYR A 62 -0.82 -8.67 11.71
C TYR A 62 -0.46 -9.68 12.78
N LEU A 63 0.84 -9.92 12.94
CA LEU A 63 1.38 -10.60 14.11
C LEU A 63 1.88 -9.53 15.08
N ALA A 64 1.47 -9.62 16.34
CA ALA A 64 1.89 -8.72 17.40
C ALA A 64 2.33 -9.52 18.63
N LEU A 65 3.38 -9.03 19.30
CA LEU A 65 3.77 -9.46 20.64
C LEU A 65 3.33 -8.37 21.61
N ILE A 66 2.61 -8.75 22.65
CA ILE A 66 2.08 -7.84 23.68
C ILE A 66 2.51 -8.34 25.06
N ASP A 67 2.51 -7.45 26.04
CA ASP A 67 2.65 -7.80 27.45
C ASP A 67 1.38 -8.45 28.00
N LEU A 68 1.51 -9.03 29.19
CA LEU A 68 0.35 -9.51 29.93
C LEU A 68 -0.51 -8.30 30.33
N PRO A 69 -1.84 -8.43 30.29
CA PRO A 69 -2.76 -7.35 30.62
C PRO A 69 -2.63 -6.86 32.06
#